data_AF-A0A1R3KAH9-F1
#
_entry.id   AF-A0A1R3KAH9-F1
#
_cell.length_a   1.000
_cell.length_b   1.000
_cell.length_c   1.000
_cell.angle_alpha   90.00
_cell.angle_beta   90.00
_cell.angle_gamma   90.00
#
_symmetry.space_group_name_H-M   'P 1'
#
loop_
_entity.id
_entity.type
_entity.pdbx_description
1 polymer ?
#
loop_
_entity_poly.entity_id
_entity_poly.type
_entity_poly.pdbx_seq_one_letter_code
_entity_poly.pdbx_strand_id
1 'polypeptide(L)'
;MGSRLGGRVVHFANLPIKLLMPNTFTNIQEIALKTIPSASKIEIKRVLESLYGFDVEKVRTLNMEGKKKKRGGILIAKPDYKKAYVTLRTPLSISENLFPIKDGGADKGKGKGSYASGRGGNGSGRGSYTSGRGGDGSGGEVKFPWSSMRRAS
;
A
#
# COMPACT_ATOMS: atom_id res chain seq x y z
N MET A 1 23.73 48.42 -3.74
CA MET A 1 23.10 47.11 -4.06
C MET A 1 24.04 46.01 -3.62
N GLY A 2 23.86 45.48 -2.41
CA GLY A 2 24.72 44.42 -1.85
C GLY A 2 24.45 43.08 -2.53
N SER A 3 25.47 42.54 -3.20
CA SER A 3 25.43 41.25 -3.87
C SER A 3 25.27 40.12 -2.85
N ARG A 4 24.23 39.30 -3.04
CA ARG A 4 23.91 38.09 -2.26
C ARG A 4 24.93 36.99 -2.58
N LEU A 5 26.20 37.20 -2.24
CA LEU A 5 27.32 36.28 -2.52
C LEU A 5 27.40 35.07 -1.55
N GLY A 6 26.37 34.88 -0.72
CA GLY A 6 26.18 33.63 0.02
C GLY A 6 25.26 32.72 -0.78
N GLY A 7 25.79 31.60 -1.29
CA GLY A 7 24.96 30.54 -1.86
C GLY A 7 23.86 30.11 -0.89
N ARG A 8 22.78 29.47 -1.39
CA ARG A 8 21.70 28.95 -0.53
C ARG A 8 22.30 27.97 0.50
N VAL A 9 22.46 28.43 1.74
CA VAL A 9 22.85 27.61 2.88
C VAL A 9 21.61 26.87 3.37
N VAL A 10 21.63 25.54 3.29
CA VAL A 10 20.55 24.69 3.80
C VAL A 10 20.98 24.22 5.18
N HIS A 11 20.44 24.83 6.23
CA HIS A 11 20.88 24.57 7.60
C HIS A 11 20.44 23.18 8.08
N PHE A 12 19.16 22.81 7.90
CA PHE A 12 18.65 21.46 8.09
C PHE A 12 17.41 21.29 7.21
N ALA A 13 17.45 20.36 6.25
CA ALA A 13 16.30 20.09 5.41
C ALA A 13 15.33 19.15 6.14
N ASN A 14 14.17 19.67 6.56
CA ASN A 14 13.05 18.84 7.01
C ASN A 14 12.37 18.16 5.81
N LEU A 15 13.07 17.21 5.20
CA LEU A 15 12.56 16.43 4.07
C LEU A 15 12.08 15.06 4.58
N PRO A 16 10.77 14.75 4.50
CA PRO A 16 10.30 13.43 4.88
C PRO A 16 10.73 12.42 3.82
N ILE A 17 11.64 11.54 4.20
CA ILE A 17 12.16 10.45 3.36
C ILE A 17 11.67 9.12 3.91
N LYS A 18 11.04 8.32 3.05
CA LYS A 18 10.63 6.95 3.36
C LYS A 18 11.35 6.00 2.43
N LEU A 19 12.06 5.02 2.99
CA LEU A 19 12.64 3.93 2.21
C LEU A 19 11.52 3.07 1.62
N LEU A 20 11.61 2.76 0.34
CA LEU A 20 10.82 1.70 -0.26
C LEU A 20 11.62 0.41 -0.16
N MET A 21 10.94 -0.67 0.23
CA MET A 21 11.60 -1.96 0.44
C MET A 21 12.33 -2.39 -0.83
N PRO A 22 13.62 -2.76 -0.74
CA PRO A 22 14.35 -3.31 -1.87
C PRO A 22 13.84 -4.72 -2.18
N ASN A 23 14.04 -5.17 -3.42
CA ASN A 23 13.68 -6.53 -3.83
C ASN A 23 14.68 -7.58 -3.32
N THR A 24 15.92 -7.17 -3.07
CA THR A 24 17.03 -8.00 -2.58
C THR A 24 17.62 -7.37 -1.32
N PHE A 25 18.19 -8.20 -0.44
CA PHE A 25 18.76 -7.78 0.84
C PHE A 25 20.29 -7.68 0.82
N THR A 26 20.93 -8.37 -0.12
CA THR A 26 22.39 -8.39 -0.28
C THR A 26 22.81 -7.54 -1.50
N ASN A 27 23.94 -6.84 -1.37
CA ASN A 27 24.56 -6.03 -2.44
C ASN A 27 23.59 -5.08 -3.15
N ILE A 28 23.00 -4.17 -2.38
CA ILE A 28 22.06 -3.17 -2.89
C ILE A 28 22.87 -1.96 -3.37
N GLN A 29 22.96 -1.80 -4.69
CA GLN A 29 23.59 -0.63 -5.32
C GLN A 29 22.61 0.51 -5.53
N GLU A 30 21.34 0.19 -5.72
CA GLU A 30 20.30 1.18 -5.97
C GLU A 30 19.16 1.03 -4.96
N ILE A 31 18.88 2.11 -4.23
CA ILE A 31 17.76 2.18 -3.29
C ILE A 31 16.65 3.07 -3.85
N ALA A 32 15.41 2.72 -3.53
CA ALA A 32 14.24 3.52 -3.89
C ALA A 32 13.68 4.23 -2.65
N LEU A 33 13.39 5.52 -2.80
CA LEU A 33 12.87 6.38 -1.75
C LEU A 33 11.54 7.00 -2.21
N LYS A 34 10.68 7.26 -1.25
CA LYS A 34 9.46 8.05 -1.39
C LYS A 34 9.58 9.33 -0.58
N THR A 35 9.39 10.46 -1.24
CA THR A 35 9.53 11.81 -0.67
C THR A 35 8.42 12.74 -1.17
N ILE A 36 8.44 14.01 -0.76
CA ILE A 36 7.50 15.04 -1.24
C ILE A 36 7.78 15.49 -2.70
N PRO A 37 6.75 15.88 -3.46
CA PRO A 37 6.91 16.31 -4.86
C PRO A 37 7.76 17.57 -5.05
N SER A 38 7.95 18.41 -4.02
CA SER A 38 8.80 19.60 -4.08
C SER A 38 10.30 19.32 -3.96
N ALA A 39 10.70 18.13 -3.50
CA ALA A 39 12.11 17.82 -3.21
C ALA A 39 12.97 17.77 -4.48
N SER A 40 14.10 18.48 -4.50
CA SER A 40 15.06 18.45 -5.61
C SER A 40 16.09 17.32 -5.45
N LYS A 41 16.71 16.91 -6.56
CA LYS A 41 17.77 15.89 -6.56
C LYS A 41 18.95 16.27 -5.66
N ILE A 42 19.30 17.56 -5.63
CA ILE A 42 20.43 18.10 -4.88
C ILE A 42 20.13 18.04 -3.38
N GLU A 43 18.91 18.38 -2.97
CA GLU A 43 18.52 18.31 -1.57
C GLU A 43 18.49 16.86 -1.07
N ILE A 44 17.92 15.93 -1.86
CA ILE A 44 17.90 14.50 -1.50
C ILE A 44 19.32 13.97 -1.32
N LYS A 45 20.23 14.30 -2.26
CA LYS A 45 21.64 13.89 -2.18
C LYS A 45 22.30 14.43 -0.90
N ARG A 46 22.20 15.74 -0.66
CA ARG A 46 22.79 16.38 0.53
C ARG A 46 22.24 15.80 1.83
N VAL A 47 20.94 15.54 1.92
CA VAL A 47 20.33 14.95 3.12
C VAL A 47 20.86 13.54 3.39
N LEU A 48 20.97 12.71 2.35
CA LEU A 48 21.50 11.35 2.48
C LEU A 48 22.99 11.33 2.87
N GLU A 49 23.78 12.23 2.30
CA GLU A 49 25.21 12.37 2.63
C GLU A 49 25.41 12.96 4.04
N SER A 50 24.74 14.07 4.37
CA SER A 50 24.99 14.81 5.61
C SER A 50 24.32 14.22 6.84
N LEU A 51 23.09 13.70 6.74
CA LEU A 51 22.37 13.16 7.90
C LEU A 51 22.61 11.67 8.12
N TYR A 52 22.72 10.89 7.03
CA TYR A 52 22.80 9.44 7.10
C TYR A 52 24.17 8.89 6.72
N GLY A 53 25.09 9.72 6.21
CA GLY A 53 26.45 9.31 5.87
C GLY A 53 26.56 8.37 4.67
N PHE A 54 25.58 8.35 3.76
CA PHE A 54 25.65 7.51 2.56
C PHE A 54 26.53 8.13 1.47
N ASP A 55 27.36 7.32 0.83
CA ASP A 55 28.10 7.71 -0.38
C ASP A 55 27.22 7.61 -1.63
N VAL A 56 26.62 8.73 -2.03
CA VAL A 56 25.69 8.80 -3.15
C VAL A 56 26.41 9.16 -4.45
N GLU A 57 26.37 8.26 -5.43
CA GLU A 57 26.88 8.53 -6.76
C GLU A 57 25.91 9.44 -7.53
N LYS A 58 24.66 8.98 -7.69
CA LYS A 58 23.67 9.62 -8.58
C LYS A 58 22.26 9.50 -8.01
N VAL A 59 21.45 10.55 -8.23
CA VAL A 59 20.03 10.56 -7.87
C VAL A 59 19.19 10.76 -9.13
N ARG A 60 18.24 9.85 -9.36
CA ARG A 60 17.19 9.93 -10.38
C ARG A 60 15.85 10.10 -9.69
N THR A 61 14.95 10.90 -10.25
CA THR A 61 13.66 11.21 -9.62
C THR A 61 12.55 11.17 -10.65
N LEU A 62 11.37 10.74 -10.20
CA LEU A 62 10.12 10.70 -10.95
C LEU A 62 9.01 11.27 -10.07
N ASN A 63 8.18 12.13 -10.66
CA ASN A 63 6.98 12.63 -10.00
C ASN A 63 5.87 11.59 -10.20
N MET A 64 5.29 11.10 -9.10
CA MET A 64 4.28 10.07 -9.09
C MET A 64 2.95 10.64 -8.63
N GLU A 65 1.92 10.47 -9.45
CA GLU A 65 0.55 10.79 -9.04
C GLU A 65 0.03 9.77 -8.04
N GLY A 66 -0.71 10.26 -7.05
CA GLY A 66 -1.44 9.45 -6.11
C GLY A 66 -2.61 8.74 -6.78
N LYS A 67 -2.95 7.55 -6.28
CA LYS A 67 -4.08 6.78 -6.79
C LYS A 67 -5.39 7.54 -6.55
N LYS A 68 -6.06 7.92 -7.65
CA LYS A 68 -7.40 8.51 -7.66
C LYS A 68 -8.45 7.40 -7.58
N LYS A 69 -9.49 7.58 -6.75
CA LYS A 69 -10.63 6.67 -6.61
C LYS A 69 -11.92 7.48 -6.58
N LYS A 70 -12.95 7.04 -7.30
CA LYS A 70 -14.28 7.65 -7.26
C LYS A 70 -15.22 6.77 -6.44
N ARG A 71 -15.94 7.33 -5.47
CA ARG A 71 -16.96 6.64 -4.67
C ARG A 71 -18.17 7.55 -4.53
N GLY A 72 -19.34 7.12 -5.02
CA GLY A 72 -20.59 7.86 -4.87
C GLY A 72 -20.54 9.30 -5.42
N GLY A 73 -19.87 9.51 -6.56
CA GLY A 73 -19.72 10.84 -7.16
C GLY A 73 -18.51 11.66 -6.66
N ILE A 74 -18.00 11.39 -5.45
CA ILE A 74 -16.84 12.08 -4.88
C ILE A 74 -15.53 11.45 -5.37
N LEU A 75 -14.57 12.29 -5.80
CA LEU A 75 -13.22 11.88 -6.17
C LEU A 75 -12.28 12.03 -4.96
N ILE A 76 -11.73 10.92 -4.50
CA ILE A 76 -10.75 10.86 -3.40
C ILE A 76 -9.41 10.44 -3.99
N ALA A 77 -8.36 11.21 -3.73
CA ALA A 77 -7.01 10.92 -4.19
C ALA A 77 -6.08 10.68 -3.00
N LYS A 78 -5.15 9.72 -3.16
CA LYS A 78 -3.96 9.66 -2.29
C LYS A 78 -3.04 10.84 -2.61
N PRO A 79 -2.22 11.30 -1.65
CA PRO A 79 -1.25 12.35 -1.92
C PRO A 79 -0.23 11.91 -2.97
N ASP A 80 0.08 12.83 -3.88
CA ASP A 80 1.19 12.70 -4.82
C ASP A 80 2.52 12.61 -4.08
N TYR A 81 3.50 12.00 -4.71
CA TYR A 81 4.82 11.83 -4.10
C TYR A 81 5.90 11.84 -5.17
N LYS A 82 7.13 12.08 -4.74
CA LYS A 82 8.31 11.88 -5.58
C LYS A 82 8.94 10.55 -5.26
N LYS A 83 9.14 9.74 -6.29
CA LYS A 83 9.96 8.53 -6.17
C LYS A 83 11.39 8.90 -6.58
N ALA A 84 12.35 8.59 -5.72
CA ALA A 84 13.75 8.82 -5.99
C ALA A 84 14.49 7.49 -6.01
N TYR A 85 15.28 7.30 -7.04
CA TYR A 85 16.20 6.19 -7.21
C TYR A 85 17.60 6.73 -6.94
N VAL A 86 18.27 6.15 -5.96
CA VAL A 86 19.57 6.61 -5.50
C VAL A 86 20.58 5.49 -5.72
N THR A 87 21.60 5.78 -6.52
CA THR A 87 22.73 4.90 -6.76
C THR A 87 23.79 5.20 -5.71
N LEU A 88 24.16 4.17 -4.96
CA LEU A 88 25.20 4.20 -3.94
C LEU A 88 26.54 3.78 -4.57
N ARG A 89 27.63 4.40 -4.13
CA ARG A 89 28.99 3.96 -4.53
C ARG A 89 29.36 2.65 -3.85
N THR A 90 29.02 2.54 -2.58
CA THR A 90 29.28 1.37 -1.76
C THR A 90 28.01 0.55 -1.66
N PRO A 91 28.04 -0.76 -1.99
CA PRO A 91 26.85 -1.59 -1.91
C PRO A 91 26.40 -1.75 -0.45
N LEU A 92 25.10 -1.64 -0.23
CA LEU A 92 24.48 -1.81 1.08
C LEU A 92 24.02 -3.27 1.27
N SER A 93 24.21 -3.81 2.46
CA SER A 93 23.65 -5.11 2.87
C SER A 93 22.73 -4.89 4.06
N ILE A 94 21.50 -5.40 3.97
CA ILE A 94 20.47 -5.28 5.01
C ILE A 94 20.20 -6.69 5.57
N SER A 95 20.07 -6.81 6.88
CA SER A 95 19.68 -8.09 7.50
C SER A 95 18.21 -8.40 7.23
N GLU A 96 17.90 -9.66 6.94
CA GLU A 96 16.52 -10.11 6.72
C GLU A 96 15.64 -9.89 7.96
N ASN A 97 16.25 -9.95 9.15
CA ASN A 97 15.59 -9.78 10.45
C ASN A 97 15.59 -8.33 10.97
N LEU A 98 15.88 -7.32 10.14
CA LEU A 98 15.97 -5.91 10.58
C LEU A 98 14.68 -5.43 11.26
N PHE A 99 13.53 -5.98 10.84
CA PHE A 99 12.25 -5.80 11.52
C PHE A 99 11.73 -7.19 11.88
N PRO A 100 11.78 -7.61 13.15
CA PRO A 100 11.16 -8.85 13.59
C PRO A 100 9.64 -8.65 13.60
N ILE A 101 9.04 -8.63 12.41
CA ILE A 101 7.62 -8.89 12.25
C ILE A 101 7.53 -10.39 12.54
N LYS A 102 6.87 -10.77 13.63
CA LYS A 102 6.52 -12.17 13.85
C LYS A 102 5.77 -12.60 12.60
N ASP A 103 6.42 -13.39 11.76
CA ASP A 103 5.74 -14.15 10.73
C ASP A 103 4.68 -14.96 11.49
N GLY A 104 3.42 -14.55 11.37
CA GLY A 104 2.34 -15.51 11.53
C GLY A 104 2.59 -16.54 10.46
N GLY A 105 3.29 -17.62 10.84
CA GLY A 105 3.92 -18.56 9.94
C GLY A 105 3.00 -18.93 8.78
N ALA A 106 3.56 -18.88 7.57
CA ALA A 106 2.95 -19.46 6.39
C ALA A 106 2.96 -21.00 6.50
N ASP A 107 2.20 -21.56 7.44
CA ASP A 107 1.76 -22.94 7.37
C ASP A 107 0.54 -23.00 6.44
N LYS A 108 0.80 -23.21 5.15
CA LYS A 108 -0.21 -23.73 4.22
C LYS A 108 -0.36 -25.24 4.44
N GLY A 109 -0.82 -25.64 5.62
CA GLY A 109 -1.17 -27.01 5.97
C GLY A 109 -2.68 -27.20 5.98
N LYS A 110 -3.19 -28.18 5.23
CA LYS A 110 -4.60 -28.59 5.24
C LYS A 110 -5.02 -29.01 6.66
N GLY A 111 -6.06 -28.38 7.21
CA GLY A 111 -6.71 -28.82 8.46
C GLY A 111 -8.21 -28.56 8.41
N LYS A 112 -8.98 -29.62 8.13
CA LYS A 112 -10.42 -29.68 8.41
C LYS A 112 -10.62 -29.87 9.92
N GLY A 113 -11.64 -29.22 10.47
CA GLY A 113 -12.19 -29.46 11.82
C GLY A 113 -11.43 -28.76 12.93
N SER A 114 -11.99 -28.39 14.07
CA SER A 114 -13.35 -28.50 14.60
C SER A 114 -13.32 -27.86 15.98
N TYR A 115 -14.23 -26.95 16.29
CA TYR A 115 -14.71 -26.80 17.67
C TYR A 115 -16.23 -26.90 17.67
N ALA A 116 -16.71 -28.13 17.78
CA ALA A 116 -17.91 -28.40 18.58
C ALA A 116 -17.54 -28.09 20.05
N SER A 117 -18.38 -27.64 20.97
CA SER A 117 -19.83 -27.53 21.07
C SER A 117 -20.10 -26.67 22.33
N GLY A 118 -21.24 -25.99 22.39
CA GLY A 118 -21.66 -25.26 23.59
C GLY A 118 -23.07 -24.70 23.46
N ARG A 119 -24.06 -25.49 23.90
CA ARG A 119 -25.51 -25.21 23.96
C ARG A 119 -25.86 -23.85 24.58
N GLY A 120 -26.90 -23.21 24.03
CA GLY A 120 -27.72 -22.20 24.72
C GLY A 120 -28.77 -21.61 23.79
N GLY A 121 -30.03 -22.05 23.93
CA GLY A 121 -31.13 -21.74 23.00
C GLY A 121 -31.96 -20.49 23.32
N ASN A 122 -32.87 -20.24 22.38
CA ASN A 122 -34.08 -19.40 22.38
C ASN A 122 -33.95 -17.87 22.34
N GLY A 123 -34.48 -17.30 21.25
CA GLY A 123 -34.73 -15.88 21.07
C GLY A 123 -35.48 -15.63 19.76
N SER A 124 -36.79 -15.79 19.80
CA SER A 124 -37.77 -15.48 18.74
C SER A 124 -37.63 -14.06 18.17
N GLY A 125 -37.65 -13.93 16.84
CA GLY A 125 -37.70 -12.64 16.14
C GLY A 125 -38.33 -12.75 14.76
N ARG A 126 -39.57 -12.25 14.64
CA ARG A 126 -40.51 -12.33 13.51
C ARG A 126 -40.01 -11.59 12.26
N GLY A 127 -40.48 -12.01 11.09
CA GLY A 127 -40.34 -11.27 9.83
C GLY A 127 -41.08 -11.91 8.65
N SER A 128 -42.41 -11.95 8.75
CA SER A 128 -43.37 -12.34 7.71
C SER A 128 -43.37 -11.35 6.54
N TYR A 129 -43.43 -11.83 5.29
CA TYR A 129 -44.38 -11.31 4.28
C TYR A 129 -44.74 -12.40 3.28
N THR A 130 -46.06 -12.53 3.10
CA THR A 130 -46.75 -13.42 2.18
C THR A 130 -46.89 -12.73 0.81
N SER A 131 -46.92 -13.51 -0.27
CA SER A 131 -47.92 -13.41 -1.36
C SER A 131 -47.49 -14.30 -2.53
N GLY A 132 -48.31 -15.29 -2.89
CA GLY A 132 -48.04 -16.26 -3.95
C GLY A 132 -48.50 -15.84 -5.36
N ARG A 133 -48.35 -16.77 -6.32
CA ARG A 133 -49.35 -17.24 -7.34
C ARG A 133 -48.67 -17.67 -8.66
N GLY A 134 -48.73 -18.99 -8.95
CA GLY A 134 -48.93 -19.62 -10.29
C GLY A 134 -47.75 -19.80 -11.28
N GLY A 135 -47.68 -20.99 -11.91
CA GLY A 135 -47.25 -21.11 -13.33
C GLY A 135 -46.02 -21.97 -13.67
N ASP A 136 -46.20 -23.28 -13.69
CA ASP A 136 -45.71 -24.31 -14.64
C ASP A 136 -44.80 -23.89 -15.83
N GLY A 137 -43.65 -24.58 -15.96
CA GLY A 137 -42.77 -24.51 -17.15
C GLY A 137 -41.41 -25.22 -16.94
N SER A 138 -41.21 -26.33 -17.63
CA SER A 138 -40.04 -27.22 -17.60
C SER A 138 -38.73 -26.60 -18.11
N GLY A 139 -37.66 -26.71 -17.32
CA GLY A 139 -36.28 -26.45 -17.72
C GLY A 139 -35.35 -26.43 -16.50
N GLY A 140 -34.53 -27.47 -16.31
CA GLY A 140 -33.61 -27.56 -15.17
C GLY A 140 -32.48 -26.53 -15.29
N GLU A 141 -32.57 -25.44 -14.53
CA GLU A 141 -31.56 -24.39 -14.46
C GLU A 141 -30.73 -24.51 -13.17
N VAL A 142 -29.40 -24.62 -13.32
CA VAL A 142 -28.46 -24.69 -12.19
C VAL A 142 -28.44 -23.34 -11.46
N LYS A 143 -28.84 -23.34 -10.19
CA LYS A 143 -29.08 -22.14 -9.39
C LYS A 143 -27.82 -21.65 -8.67
N PHE A 144 -27.19 -20.63 -9.23
CA PHE A 144 -26.09 -19.90 -8.59
C PHE A 144 -26.60 -18.90 -7.52
N PRO A 145 -25.84 -18.62 -6.44
CA PRO A 145 -26.31 -17.90 -5.24
C PRO A 145 -26.63 -16.40 -5.43
N TRP A 146 -26.61 -15.90 -6.66
CA TRP A 146 -26.85 -14.50 -7.01
C TRP A 146 -27.83 -14.34 -8.19
N SER A 147 -28.44 -15.43 -8.65
CA SER A 147 -29.44 -15.39 -9.73
C SER A 147 -30.76 -14.72 -9.34
N SER A 148 -30.97 -14.41 -8.05
CA SER A 148 -32.18 -13.72 -7.55
C SER A 148 -32.12 -12.20 -7.61
N MET A 149 -31.04 -11.60 -8.13
CA MET A 149 -30.88 -10.15 -8.20
C MET A 149 -30.93 -9.61 -9.63
N ARG A 150 -32.07 -9.72 -10.32
CA ARG A 150 -32.66 -8.68 -11.20
C ARG A 150 -34.16 -8.96 -11.44
N ARG A 151 -35.00 -7.93 -11.31
CA ARG A 151 -36.45 -7.91 -11.60
C ARG A 151 -36.80 -6.54 -12.18
N ALA A 152 -37.47 -6.50 -13.33
CA ALA A 152 -38.33 -5.44 -13.91
C ALA A 152 -38.68 -5.91 -15.35
N SER A 153 -39.90 -5.87 -15.87
CA SER A 153 -41.13 -5.14 -15.54
C SER A 153 -42.34 -6.05 -15.37
#